data_AF-A0A935DJJ0-F1
#
_entry.id   AF-A0A935DJJ0-F1
#
_cell.length_a   1.000
_cell.length_b   1.000
_cell.length_c   1.000
_cell.angle_alpha   90.00
_cell.angle_beta   90.00
_cell.angle_gamma   90.00
#
_symmetry.space_group_name_H-M   'P 1'
#
loop_
_entity.id
_entity.type
_entity.pdbx_description
1 polymer ?
#
loop_
_entity_poly.entity_id
_entity_poly.type
_entity_poly.pdbx_seq_one_letter_code
_entity_poly.pdbx_strand_id
1 'polypeptide(L)' 'MIFVLDASVAIAAASRLRAADACYVWAAQRHGLSLCTLDGEILLRSVGIRVYAP' A
#
# COMPACT_ATOMS: atom_id res chain seq x y z
N MET A 1 -3.96 -6.98 15.29
CA MET A 1 -4.17 -7.40 13.89
C MET A 1 -5.39 -6.71 13.26
N ILE A 2 -6.53 -6.62 13.94
CA ILE A 2 -7.76 -5.99 13.41
C ILE A 2 -7.55 -4.52 12.96
N PHE A 3 -6.84 -3.70 13.74
CA PHE A 3 -6.53 -2.30 13.36
C PHE A 3 -5.72 -2.14 12.06
N VAL A 4 -4.88 -3.11 11.73
CA VAL A 4 -4.09 -3.09 10.48
C VAL A 4 -5.00 -3.36 9.29
N LEU A 5 -5.97 -4.27 9.46
CA LEU A 5 -6.97 -4.56 8.45
C LEU A 5 -7.86 -3.34 8.17
N ASP A 6 -8.39 -2.67 9.18
CA ASP A 6 -9.21 -1.46 8.97
C ASP A 6 -8.45 -0.35 8.24
N ALA A 7 -7.18 -0.10 8.61
CA ALA A 7 -6.38 0.92 7.95
C ALA A 7 -6.00 0.54 6.52
N SER A 8 -5.76 -0.75 6.25
CA SER A 8 -5.53 -1.26 4.89
C SER A 8 -6.79 -1.19 4.02
N VAL A 9 -7.99 -1.31 4.61
CA VAL A 9 -9.27 -1.16 3.89
C VAL A 9 -9.44 0.28 3.41
N ALA A 10 -9.07 1.28 4.22
CA ALA A 10 -9.11 2.67 3.80
C ALA A 10 -8.17 2.95 2.61
N ILE A 11 -6.96 2.40 2.63
CA ILE A 11 -6.03 2.48 1.50
C ILE A 11 -6.61 1.74 0.29
N ALA A 12 -7.07 0.50 0.46
CA ALA A 12 -7.65 -0.30 -0.62
C ALA A 12 -8.83 0.42 -1.29
N ALA A 13 -9.70 1.08 -0.53
CA ALA A 13 -10.81 1.86 -1.05
C ALA A 13 -10.33 3.08 -1.85
N ALA A 14 -9.32 3.79 -1.37
CA ALA A 14 -8.77 4.98 -2.04
C ALA A 14 -7.96 4.64 -3.30
N SER A 15 -7.20 3.55 -3.27
CA SER A 15 -6.26 3.16 -4.32
C SER A 15 -6.79 2.06 -5.26
N ARG A 16 -7.94 1.45 -4.95
CA ARG A 16 -8.44 0.25 -5.65
C ARG A 16 -7.39 -0.88 -5.71
N LEU A 17 -6.66 -1.05 -4.61
CA LEU A 17 -5.75 -2.18 -4.41
C LEU A 17 -6.50 -3.33 -3.72
N ARG A 18 -6.00 -4.56 -3.89
CA ARG A 18 -6.43 -5.68 -3.05
C ARG A 18 -6.04 -5.36 -1.60
N ALA A 19 -6.85 -5.81 -0.64
CA ALA A 19 -6.61 -5.54 0.77
C ALA A 19 -5.19 -5.97 1.23
N ALA A 20 -4.70 -7.10 0.71
CA ALA A 20 -3.34 -7.58 0.99
C ALA A 20 -2.25 -6.59 0.52
N ASP A 21 -2.41 -6.01 -0.68
CA ASP A 21 -1.44 -5.05 -1.24
C ASP A 21 -1.50 -3.71 -0.51
N ALA A 22 -2.71 -3.30 -0.14
CA ALA A 22 -2.95 -2.10 0.64
C ALA A 22 -2.30 -2.16 2.04
N CYS A 23 -2.13 -3.36 2.63
CA CYS A 23 -1.37 -3.53 3.87
C CYS A 23 0.10 -3.10 3.72
N TYR A 24 0.75 -3.47 2.61
CA TYR A 24 2.16 -3.09 2.37
C TYR A 24 2.31 -1.59 2.17
N VAL A 25 1.38 -0.98 1.42
CA VAL A 25 1.33 0.47 1.22
C VAL A 25 1.11 1.19 2.55
N TRP A 26 0.15 0.74 3.36
CA TRP A 26 -0.12 1.31 4.67
C TRP A 26 1.08 1.21 5.60
N ALA A 27 1.72 0.03 5.68
CA ALA A 27 2.87 -0.18 6.52
C ALA A 27 4.03 0.75 6.12
N ALA A 28 4.33 0.85 4.83
CA ALA A 28 5.41 1.70 4.36
C ALA A 28 5.11 3.19 4.58
N GLN A 29 3.86 3.64 4.43
CA GLN A 29 3.44 5.01 4.80
C GLN A 29 3.59 5.27 6.30
N ARG A 30 3.12 4.34 7.13
CA ARG A 30 3.17 4.42 8.60
C ARG A 30 4.60 4.60 9.11
N HIS A 31 5.57 4.01 8.41
CA HIS A 31 6.99 4.04 8.75
C HIS A 31 7.81 5.06 7.94
N GLY A 32 7.18 5.82 7.03
CA GLY A 32 7.88 6.80 6.18
C GLY A 32 8.89 6.18 5.21
N LEU A 33 8.66 4.93 4.80
CA LEU A 33 9.53 4.18 3.91
C LEU A 33 9.06 4.28 2.45
N SER A 34 9.98 4.06 1.51
CA SER A 34 9.62 3.81 0.11
C SER A 34 9.32 2.32 -0.10
N LEU A 35 8.39 2.00 -0.99
CA LEU A 35 7.98 0.63 -1.26
C LEU A 35 8.64 0.12 -2.55
N CYS A 36 9.51 -0.87 -2.41
CA CYS A 36 10.11 -1.60 -3.53
C CYS A 36 9.20 -2.78 -3.91
N THR A 37 8.75 -2.87 -5.15
CA THR A 37 7.86 -3.95 -5.58
C THR A 37 7.94 -4.23 -7.08
N LEU A 38 7.67 -5.48 -7.45
CA LEU A 38 7.44 -5.91 -8.84
C LEU A 38 5.95 -5.99 -9.18
N ASP A 39 5.06 -5.74 -8.21
CA ASP A 39 3.62 -5.75 -8.43
C ASP A 39 3.20 -4.49 -9.21
N GLY A 40 2.73 -4.71 -10.44
CA GLY A 40 2.30 -3.65 -11.34
C GLY A 40 1.08 -2.88 -10.82
N GLU A 41 0.17 -3.52 -10.08
CA GLU A 41 -0.97 -2.80 -9.50
C GLU A 41 -0.51 -1.83 -8.40
N ILE A 42 0.44 -2.25 -7.56
CA ILE A 42 1.01 -1.37 -6.54
C ILE A 42 1.74 -0.21 -7.21
N LEU A 43 2.59 -0.46 -8.20
CA LEU A 43 3.31 0.60 -8.93
C LEU A 43 2.37 1.63 -9.56
N LEU A 44 1.24 1.19 -10.13
CA LEU A 44 0.31 2.06 -10.84
C LEU A 44 -0.68 2.78 -9.92
N ARG A 45 -1.08 2.15 -8.81
CA ARG A 45 -2.24 2.59 -8.03
C ARG A 45 -1.92 3.02 -6.60
N SER A 46 -0.73 2.76 -6.08
CA SER A 46 -0.34 3.25 -4.76
C SER A 46 -0.45 4.77 -4.67
N VAL A 47 -1.06 5.29 -3.59
CA VAL A 47 -1.24 6.73 -3.38
C VAL A 47 -0.50 7.14 -2.12
N GLY A 48 0.09 8.34 -2.10
CA GLY A 48 0.68 8.93 -0.90
C GLY A 48 1.98 8.27 -0.42
N ILE A 49 2.66 7.51 -1.28
CA ILE A 49 3.94 6.87 -1.00
C ILE A 49 4.82 6.85 -2.26
N ARG A 50 6.14 6.86 -2.07
CA ARG A 50 7.09 6.58 -3.15
C ARG A 50 7.18 5.08 -3.38
N VAL A 51 6.85 4.64 -4.59
CA VAL A 51 6.99 3.25 -5.03
C VAL A 51 7.96 3.18 -6.19
N TYR A 52 8.79 2.13 -6.20
CA TYR A 52 9.74 1.88 -7.26
C TYR A 52 9.89 0.38 -7.51
N ALA A 53 10.25 0.03 -8.74
CA ALA A 53 10.71 -1.31 -9.09
C ALA A 53 12.25 -1.34 -9.00
N PRO A 54 12.85 -2.45 -8.53
CA PRO A 54 14.30 -2.65 -8.60
C PRO A 54 14.79 -2.80 -10.04
#